data_AF-A0A832DV31-F1
#
_entry.id   AF-A0A832DV31-F1
#
_cell.length_a   1.000
_cell.length_b   1.000
_cell.length_c   1.000
_cell.angle_alpha   90.00
_cell.angle_beta   90.00
_cell.angle_gamma   90.00
#
_symmetry.space_group_name_H-M   'P 1'
#
loop_
_entity.id
_entity.type
_entity.pdbx_description
1 polymer ?
#
loop_
_entity_poly.entity_id
_entity_poly.type
_entity_poly.pdbx_seq_one_letter_code
_entity_poly.pdbx_strand_id
1 'polypeptide(L)'
;MDAKEISELLGLDEEYIKDRLALIRLIESLKTPEEAKKWHKSCNAETQPLVMEKWVELTTEAISLLKTPKEANSLYYKCPPEMDSAVINRWIELTGEAIPRLKTPKEAKNLYYKCPPEMDSAVMQKWIELVKKAIPLLKTPEEVQELHRNCPPEMELGIVLDIIRTLQKM
;
A
#
# COMPACT_ATOMS: atom_id res chain seq x y z
N MET A 1 -25.83 0.27 30.06
CA MET A 1 -25.46 0.24 31.48
C MET A 1 -24.51 1.39 31.74
N ASP A 2 -24.78 2.21 32.75
CA ASP A 2 -23.89 3.30 33.15
C ASP A 2 -22.80 2.83 34.13
N ALA A 3 -21.85 3.70 34.46
CA ALA A 3 -20.73 3.34 35.33
C ALA A 3 -21.17 2.90 36.74
N LYS A 4 -22.26 3.48 37.23
CA LYS A 4 -22.80 3.20 38.57
C LYS A 4 -23.43 1.81 38.61
N GLU A 5 -24.23 1.47 37.59
CA GLU A 5 -24.82 0.12 37.45
C GLU A 5 -23.75 -0.97 37.34
N ILE A 6 -22.65 -0.71 36.62
CA ILE A 6 -21.52 -1.65 36.51
C ILE A 6 -20.76 -1.77 37.83
N SER A 7 -20.58 -0.65 38.55
CA SER A 7 -19.90 -0.58 39.84
C SER A 7 -20.62 -1.42 40.89
N GLU A 8 -21.93 -1.24 41.00
CA GLU A 8 -22.78 -2.02 41.91
C GLU A 8 -22.80 -3.51 41.57
N LEU A 9 -22.81 -3.87 40.28
CA LEU A 9 -22.85 -5.26 39.82
C LEU A 9 -21.53 -6.01 40.05
N LEU A 10 -20.39 -5.34 39.83
CA LEU A 10 -19.06 -5.95 39.92
C LEU A 10 -18.35 -5.70 41.26
N GLY A 11 -18.91 -4.87 42.13
CA GLY A 11 -18.28 -4.47 43.40
C GLY A 11 -16.98 -3.69 43.19
N LEU A 12 -16.87 -2.98 42.06
CA LEU A 12 -15.69 -2.20 41.68
C LEU A 12 -15.92 -0.71 41.91
N ASP A 13 -14.85 0.04 42.08
CA ASP A 13 -14.91 1.48 42.23
C ASP A 13 -15.51 2.17 40.98
N GLU A 14 -16.43 3.12 41.20
CA GLU A 14 -17.14 3.80 40.11
C GLU A 14 -16.22 4.71 39.28
N GLU A 15 -15.24 5.35 39.91
CA GLU A 15 -14.26 6.21 39.22
C GLU A 15 -13.35 5.36 38.32
N TYR A 16 -12.89 4.21 38.82
CA TYR A 16 -12.19 3.21 38.02
C TYR A 16 -13.01 2.79 36.78
N ILE A 17 -14.30 2.51 36.94
CA ILE A 17 -15.16 2.13 35.79
C ILE A 17 -15.35 3.29 34.82
N LYS A 18 -15.52 4.52 35.31
CA LYS A 18 -15.61 5.72 34.45
C LYS A 18 -14.38 5.88 33.59
N ASP A 19 -13.19 5.72 34.16
CA ASP A 19 -11.92 5.79 33.44
C ASP A 19 -11.82 4.70 32.37
N ARG A 20 -12.23 3.46 32.70
CA ARG A 20 -12.27 2.36 31.72
C ARG A 20 -13.23 2.61 30.57
N LEU A 21 -14.44 3.08 30.86
CA LEU A 21 -15.42 3.43 29.82
C LEU A 21 -14.93 4.59 28.95
N ALA A 22 -14.24 5.58 29.52
CA ALA A 22 -13.64 6.67 28.77
C ALA A 22 -12.55 6.17 27.81
N LEU A 23 -11.68 5.25 28.26
CA LEU A 23 -10.66 4.61 27.42
C LEU A 23 -11.28 3.81 26.27
N ILE A 24 -12.32 3.00 26.54
CA ILE A 24 -13.03 2.23 25.51
C ILE A 24 -13.60 3.17 24.44
N ARG A 25 -14.29 4.25 24.85
CA ARG A 25 -14.84 5.24 23.92
C ARG A 25 -13.75 5.91 23.07
N LEU A 26 -12.57 6.17 23.64
CA LEU A 26 -11.45 6.75 22.90
C LEU A 26 -10.93 5.77 21.85
N ILE A 27 -10.80 4.47 22.18
CA ILE A 27 -10.40 3.43 21.23
C ILE A 27 -11.46 3.30 20.11
N GLU A 28 -12.74 3.25 20.46
CA GLU A 28 -13.85 3.21 19.49
C GLU A 28 -13.91 4.45 18.58
N SER A 29 -13.40 5.59 19.05
CA SER A 29 -13.36 6.82 18.28
C SER A 29 -12.33 6.82 17.15
N LEU A 30 -11.34 5.91 17.18
CA LEU A 30 -10.32 5.75 16.14
C LEU A 30 -10.98 5.41 14.80
N LYS A 31 -10.56 6.09 13.73
CA LYS A 31 -11.17 5.99 12.39
C LYS A 31 -10.24 5.41 11.34
N THR A 32 -8.94 5.33 11.60
CA THR A 32 -7.97 4.83 10.61
C THR A 32 -6.94 3.87 11.20
N PRO A 33 -6.41 2.94 10.39
CA PRO A 33 -5.28 2.10 10.81
C PRO A 33 -4.06 2.91 11.28
N GLU A 34 -3.82 4.09 10.71
CA GLU A 34 -2.72 4.97 11.13
C GLU A 34 -2.91 5.52 12.56
N GLU A 35 -4.14 5.94 12.89
CA GLU A 35 -4.47 6.39 14.24
C GLU A 35 -4.30 5.25 15.26
N ALA A 36 -4.83 4.07 14.95
CA ALA A 36 -4.69 2.89 15.81
C ALA A 36 -3.23 2.47 15.96
N LYS A 37 -2.43 2.49 14.88
CA LYS A 37 -0.98 2.26 14.93
C LYS A 37 -0.26 3.21 15.87
N LYS A 38 -0.57 4.52 15.78
CA LYS A 38 0.03 5.53 16.65
C LYS A 38 -0.32 5.27 18.11
N TRP A 39 -1.60 4.97 18.37
CA TRP A 39 -2.10 4.72 19.71
C TRP A 39 -1.49 3.45 20.32
N HIS A 40 -1.35 2.38 19.53
CA HIS A 40 -0.72 1.13 19.94
C HIS A 40 0.73 1.32 20.41
N LYS A 41 1.48 2.27 19.84
CA LYS A 41 2.86 2.58 20.26
C LYS A 41 2.96 3.25 21.63
N SER A 42 1.88 3.89 22.09
CA SER A 42 1.85 4.66 23.34
C SER A 42 0.97 4.03 24.43
N CYS A 43 0.22 2.99 24.10
CA CYS A 43 -0.69 2.32 25.02
C CYS A 43 0.08 1.43 26.02
N ASN A 44 -0.55 1.13 27.16
CA ASN A 44 0.00 0.23 28.17
C ASN A 44 -0.45 -1.23 27.90
N ALA A 45 0.13 -2.19 28.62
CA ALA A 45 -0.15 -3.61 28.44
C ALA A 45 -1.64 -3.98 28.59
N GLU A 46 -2.40 -3.19 29.36
CA GLU A 46 -3.82 -3.43 29.58
C GLU A 46 -4.71 -2.98 28.42
N THR A 47 -4.36 -1.86 27.79
CA THR A 47 -5.15 -1.29 26.67
C THR A 47 -4.67 -1.80 25.31
N GLN A 48 -3.45 -2.35 25.25
CA GLN A 48 -2.86 -2.88 24.03
C GLN A 48 -3.73 -3.91 23.29
N PRO A 49 -4.37 -4.90 23.95
CA PRO A 49 -5.23 -5.86 23.27
C PRO A 49 -6.44 -5.20 22.60
N LEU A 50 -7.09 -4.26 23.28
CA LEU A 50 -8.28 -3.55 22.75
C LEU A 50 -7.91 -2.66 21.54
N VAL A 51 -6.75 -2.01 21.60
CA VAL A 51 -6.25 -1.19 20.50
C VAL A 51 -5.87 -2.07 19.32
N MET A 52 -5.27 -3.24 19.57
CA MET A 52 -4.96 -4.20 18.51
C MET A 52 -6.22 -4.71 17.83
N GLU A 53 -7.25 -5.10 18.60
CA GLU A 53 -8.55 -5.52 18.06
C GLU A 53 -9.14 -4.44 17.15
N LYS A 54 -9.18 -3.18 17.62
CA LYS A 54 -9.65 -2.05 16.80
C LYS A 54 -8.80 -1.80 15.57
N TRP A 55 -7.48 -1.95 15.67
CA TRP A 55 -6.57 -1.79 14.54
C TRP A 55 -6.79 -2.86 13.47
N VAL A 56 -7.02 -4.11 13.88
CA VAL A 56 -7.38 -5.22 12.99
C VAL A 56 -8.72 -4.96 12.30
N GLU A 57 -9.74 -4.51 13.04
CA GLU A 57 -11.05 -4.12 12.49
C GLU A 57 -10.89 -3.06 11.39
N LEU A 58 -10.25 -1.92 11.72
CA LEU A 58 -10.03 -0.81 10.79
C LEU A 58 -9.18 -1.23 9.58
N THR A 59 -8.23 -2.14 9.76
CA THR A 59 -7.40 -2.65 8.67
C THR A 59 -8.21 -3.57 7.75
N THR A 60 -9.04 -4.45 8.32
CA THR A 60 -9.96 -5.31 7.56
C THR A 60 -10.90 -4.47 6.69
N GLU A 61 -11.50 -3.42 7.25
CA GLU A 61 -12.31 -2.47 6.49
C GLU A 61 -11.51 -1.78 5.40
N ALA A 62 -10.31 -1.27 5.72
CA ALA A 62 -9.45 -0.59 4.76
C ALA A 62 -9.07 -1.50 3.59
N ILE A 63 -8.74 -2.77 3.83
CA ILE A 63 -8.44 -3.77 2.78
C ILE A 63 -9.60 -3.90 1.78
N SER A 64 -10.84 -3.98 2.29
CA SER A 64 -12.04 -4.12 1.45
C SER A 64 -12.29 -2.91 0.53
N LEU A 65 -11.78 -1.74 0.91
CA LEU A 65 -11.93 -0.48 0.18
C LEU A 65 -10.79 -0.18 -0.79
N LEU A 66 -9.70 -0.97 -0.77
CA LEU A 66 -8.54 -0.75 -1.65
C LEU A 66 -8.92 -0.90 -3.12
N LYS A 67 -8.52 0.08 -3.94
CA LYS A 67 -8.76 0.11 -5.39
C LYS A 67 -7.49 0.11 -6.21
N THR A 68 -6.34 0.45 -5.60
CA THR A 68 -5.07 0.58 -6.32
C THR A 68 -3.89 -0.06 -5.58
N PRO A 69 -2.86 -0.53 -6.29
CA PRO A 69 -1.61 -0.99 -5.68
C PRO A 69 -0.95 0.06 -4.79
N LYS A 70 -1.07 1.35 -5.13
CA LYS A 70 -0.52 2.45 -4.32
C LYS A 70 -1.20 2.54 -2.95
N GLU A 71 -2.52 2.39 -2.90
CA GLU A 71 -3.26 2.39 -1.63
C GLU A 71 -2.87 1.16 -0.79
N ALA A 72 -2.73 -0.01 -1.42
CA ALA A 72 -2.33 -1.24 -0.74
C ALA A 72 -0.90 -1.13 -0.16
N ASN A 73 0.06 -0.63 -0.94
CA ASN A 73 1.41 -0.31 -0.47
C ASN A 73 1.39 0.65 0.74
N SER A 74 0.56 1.70 0.69
CA SER A 74 0.39 2.65 1.80
C SER A 74 -0.21 1.99 3.04
N LEU A 75 -1.17 1.07 2.88
CA LEU A 75 -1.78 0.34 3.99
C LEU A 75 -0.82 -0.67 4.61
N TYR A 76 0.04 -1.33 3.82
CA TYR A 76 1.02 -2.30 4.30
C TYR A 76 1.94 -1.70 5.38
N TYR A 77 2.34 -0.44 5.23
CA TYR A 77 3.15 0.23 6.26
C TYR A 77 2.34 0.68 7.48
N LYS A 78 1.03 0.45 7.53
CA LYS A 78 0.10 0.97 8.53
C LYS A 78 -0.76 -0.10 9.16
N CYS A 79 -0.79 -1.32 8.63
CA CYS A 79 -1.50 -2.44 9.21
C CYS A 79 -0.76 -2.99 10.45
N PRO A 80 -1.48 -3.72 11.32
CA PRO A 80 -0.83 -4.51 12.35
C PRO A 80 -0.13 -5.72 11.70
N PRO A 81 0.97 -6.23 12.30
CA PRO A 81 1.73 -7.35 11.74
C PRO A 81 0.89 -8.60 11.43
N GLU A 82 -0.14 -8.86 12.23
CA GLU A 82 -1.04 -10.00 12.05
C GLU A 82 -1.85 -9.94 10.73
N MET A 83 -1.97 -8.74 10.15
CA MET A 83 -2.71 -8.51 8.91
C MET A 83 -1.81 -8.37 7.68
N ASP A 84 -0.48 -8.48 7.83
CA ASP A 84 0.48 -8.30 6.72
C ASP A 84 0.14 -9.20 5.53
N SER A 85 -0.17 -10.48 5.80
CA SER A 85 -0.54 -11.44 4.74
C SER A 85 -1.81 -11.04 4.00
N ALA A 86 -2.83 -10.54 4.70
CA ALA A 86 -4.08 -10.12 4.08
C ALA A 86 -3.88 -8.88 3.18
N VAL A 87 -3.07 -7.91 3.64
CA VAL A 87 -2.73 -6.73 2.85
C VAL A 87 -1.89 -7.10 1.63
N ILE A 88 -0.87 -7.95 1.79
CA ILE A 88 -0.03 -8.42 0.68
C ILE A 88 -0.87 -9.14 -0.37
N ASN A 89 -1.75 -10.07 0.03
CA ASN A 89 -2.60 -10.79 -0.91
C ASN A 89 -3.47 -9.83 -1.72
N ARG A 90 -4.12 -8.87 -1.07
CA ARG A 90 -4.92 -7.86 -1.78
C ARG A 90 -4.07 -6.96 -2.68
N TRP A 91 -2.85 -6.63 -2.27
CA TRP A 91 -1.92 -5.85 -3.07
C TRP A 91 -1.45 -6.60 -4.33
N ILE A 92 -1.19 -7.91 -4.21
CA ILE A 92 -0.87 -8.80 -5.34
C ILE A 92 -2.01 -8.80 -6.35
N GLU A 93 -3.26 -9.01 -5.90
CA GLU A 93 -4.45 -8.99 -6.76
C GLU A 93 -4.58 -7.66 -7.52
N LEU A 94 -4.55 -6.54 -6.81
CA LEU A 94 -4.65 -5.20 -7.40
C LEU A 94 -3.50 -4.92 -8.39
N THR A 95 -2.31 -5.43 -8.10
CA THR A 95 -1.15 -5.30 -9.01
C THR A 95 -1.38 -6.13 -10.27
N GLY A 96 -1.84 -7.37 -10.12
CA GLY A 96 -2.20 -8.25 -11.24
C GLY A 96 -3.29 -7.64 -12.13
N GLU A 97 -4.30 -6.99 -11.55
CA GLU A 97 -5.33 -6.26 -12.29
C GLU A 97 -4.81 -5.01 -13.01
N ALA A 98 -3.79 -4.35 -12.45
CA ALA A 98 -3.21 -3.13 -13.00
C ALA A 98 -2.28 -3.40 -14.19
N ILE A 99 -1.50 -4.49 -14.17
CA ILE A 99 -0.49 -4.81 -15.19
C ILE A 99 -1.06 -4.77 -16.63
N PRO A 100 -2.21 -5.42 -16.95
CA PRO A 100 -2.77 -5.38 -18.31
C PRO A 100 -3.22 -3.98 -18.75
N ARG A 101 -3.48 -3.08 -17.80
CA ARG A 101 -3.99 -1.72 -18.06
C ARG A 101 -2.88 -0.71 -18.35
N LEU A 102 -1.63 -1.03 -18.00
CA LEU A 102 -0.46 -0.18 -18.26
C LEU A 102 -0.32 0.11 -19.77
N LYS A 103 -0.13 1.39 -20.10
CA LYS A 103 0.00 1.89 -21.47
C LYS A 103 1.37 2.48 -21.75
N THR A 104 2.09 2.93 -20.73
CA THR A 104 3.39 3.61 -20.92
C THR A 104 4.51 3.02 -20.05
N PRO A 105 5.78 3.13 -20.50
CA PRO A 105 6.93 2.79 -19.66
C PRO A 105 6.94 3.51 -18.31
N LYS A 106 6.51 4.77 -18.27
CA LYS A 106 6.43 5.56 -17.03
C LYS A 106 5.42 4.99 -16.03
N GLU A 107 4.25 4.55 -16.50
CA GLU A 107 3.26 3.88 -15.65
C GLU A 107 3.82 2.55 -15.11
N ALA A 108 4.49 1.77 -15.96
CA ALA A 108 5.10 0.50 -15.55
C ALA A 108 6.22 0.70 -14.53
N LYS A 109 7.11 1.68 -14.74
CA LYS A 109 8.13 2.12 -13.78
C LYS A 109 7.50 2.48 -12.44
N ASN A 110 6.44 3.29 -12.46
CA ASN A 110 5.75 3.72 -11.25
C ASN A 110 5.08 2.56 -10.50
N LEU A 111 4.55 1.57 -11.22
CA LEU A 111 4.00 0.36 -10.62
C LEU A 111 5.10 -0.51 -10.04
N TYR A 112 6.23 -0.66 -10.73
CA TYR A 112 7.36 -1.49 -10.29
C TYR A 112 7.88 -1.07 -8.90
N TYR A 113 8.04 0.24 -8.67
CA TYR A 113 8.47 0.73 -7.35
C TYR A 113 7.39 0.66 -6.25
N LYS A 114 6.19 0.18 -6.58
CA LYS A 114 5.02 0.13 -5.69
C LYS A 114 4.28 -1.19 -5.78
N CYS A 115 4.84 -2.21 -6.42
CA CYS A 115 4.29 -3.56 -6.40
C CYS A 115 4.87 -4.32 -5.21
N PRO A 116 4.18 -5.37 -4.75
CA PRO A 116 4.78 -6.29 -3.79
C PRO A 116 5.90 -7.08 -4.51
N PRO A 117 6.97 -7.48 -3.81
CA PRO A 117 8.13 -8.16 -4.41
C PRO A 117 7.76 -9.39 -5.27
N GLU A 118 6.70 -10.10 -4.91
CA GLU A 118 6.17 -11.26 -5.63
C GLU A 118 5.73 -10.93 -7.06
N MET A 119 5.46 -9.66 -7.36
CA MET A 119 4.98 -9.19 -8.65
C MET A 119 6.08 -8.47 -9.47
N ASP A 120 7.28 -8.29 -8.93
CA ASP A 120 8.38 -7.56 -9.60
C ASP A 120 8.66 -8.10 -11.00
N SER A 121 8.78 -9.43 -11.13
CA SER A 121 9.03 -10.07 -12.43
C SER A 121 7.90 -9.81 -13.44
N ALA A 122 6.64 -9.85 -13.00
CA ALA A 122 5.50 -9.65 -13.89
C ALA A 122 5.40 -8.19 -14.36
N VAL A 123 5.62 -7.23 -13.45
CA VAL A 123 5.66 -5.81 -13.78
C VAL A 123 6.85 -5.49 -14.68
N MET A 124 8.03 -6.06 -14.40
CA MET A 124 9.24 -5.87 -15.21
C MET A 124 9.05 -6.37 -16.64
N GLN A 125 8.48 -7.56 -16.83
CA GLN A 125 8.16 -8.08 -18.16
C GLN A 125 7.25 -7.13 -18.94
N LYS A 126 6.21 -6.60 -18.29
CA LYS A 126 5.31 -5.63 -18.92
C LYS A 126 6.01 -4.31 -19.24
N TRP A 127 6.90 -3.86 -18.35
CA TRP A 127 7.69 -2.66 -18.55
C TRP A 127 8.61 -2.79 -19.77
N ILE A 128 9.34 -3.89 -19.89
CA ILE A 128 10.18 -4.23 -21.06
C ILE A 128 9.36 -4.25 -22.34
N GLU A 129 8.17 -4.89 -22.33
CA GLU A 129 7.27 -4.95 -23.48
C GLU A 129 6.87 -3.53 -23.96
N LEU A 130 6.45 -2.67 -23.03
CA LEU A 130 6.03 -1.30 -23.32
C LEU A 130 7.18 -0.45 -23.87
N VAL A 131 8.38 -0.64 -23.33
CA VAL A 131 9.58 0.05 -23.79
C VAL A 131 9.92 -0.37 -25.22
N LYS A 132 9.96 -1.67 -25.53
CA LYS A 132 10.19 -2.16 -26.89
C LYS A 132 9.15 -1.65 -27.89
N LYS A 133 7.89 -1.51 -27.48
CA LYS A 133 6.81 -0.93 -28.29
C LYS A 133 6.97 0.57 -28.52
N ALA A 134 7.57 1.30 -27.58
CA ALA A 134 7.77 2.74 -27.69
C ALA A 134 8.92 3.13 -28.63
N ILE A 135 10.01 2.35 -28.67
CA ILE A 135 11.21 2.62 -29.50
C ILE A 135 10.87 2.96 -30.97
N PRO A 136 10.10 2.14 -31.72
CA PRO A 136 9.82 2.43 -33.13
C PRO A 136 8.90 3.64 -33.35
N LEU A 137 8.30 4.19 -32.29
CA LEU A 137 7.38 5.32 -32.35
C LEU A 137 8.05 6.66 -32.04
N LEU A 138 9.33 6.65 -31.67
CA LEU A 138 10.09 7.85 -31.33
C LEU A 138 10.32 8.71 -32.59
N LYS A 139 10.10 10.01 -32.44
CA LYS A 139 10.17 11.02 -33.48
C LYS A 139 10.98 12.24 -33.07
N THR A 140 11.30 12.40 -31.78
CA THR A 140 12.10 13.53 -31.31
C THR A 140 13.16 13.11 -30.29
N PRO A 141 14.25 13.90 -30.15
CA PRO A 141 15.23 13.70 -29.09
C PRO A 141 14.63 13.75 -27.67
N GLU A 142 13.59 14.54 -27.45
CA GLU A 142 12.91 14.65 -26.16
C GLU A 142 12.17 13.35 -25.81
N GLU A 143 11.50 12.73 -26.78
CA GLU A 143 10.85 11.43 -26.60
C GLU A 143 11.88 10.33 -26.30
N VAL A 144 13.05 10.38 -26.95
CA VAL A 144 14.18 9.49 -26.65
C VAL A 144 14.66 9.66 -25.21
N GLN A 145 14.86 10.89 -24.76
CA GLN A 145 15.30 11.18 -23.39
C GLN A 145 14.26 10.73 -22.36
N GLU A 146 12.97 10.96 -22.62
CA GLU A 146 11.90 10.51 -21.74
C GLU A 146 11.82 8.98 -21.69
N LEU A 147 11.94 8.29 -22.83
CA LEU A 147 11.98 6.82 -22.85
C LEU A 147 13.19 6.29 -22.08
N HIS A 148 14.37 6.89 -22.26
CA HIS A 148 15.59 6.51 -21.54
C HIS A 148 15.41 6.65 -20.02
N ARG A 149 14.84 7.76 -19.53
CA ARG A 149 14.55 7.97 -18.10
C ARG A 149 13.55 6.95 -17.54
N ASN A 150 12.68 6.42 -18.39
CA ASN A 150 11.67 5.43 -18.03
C ASN A 150 12.01 4.04 -18.55
N CYS A 151 13.27 3.77 -18.89
CA CYS A 151 13.74 2.45 -19.29
C CYS A 151 14.04 1.62 -18.03
N PRO A 152 13.72 0.31 -18.01
CA PRO A 152 14.20 -0.55 -16.93
C PRO A 152 15.74 -0.67 -17.02
N PRO A 153 16.45 -0.76 -15.88
CA PRO A 153 17.92 -0.85 -15.86
C PRO A 153 18.47 -2.02 -16.70
N GLU A 154 17.74 -3.14 -16.73
CA GLU A 154 18.08 -4.35 -17.48
C GLU A 154 18.17 -4.14 -19.00
N MET A 155 17.57 -3.06 -19.51
CA MET A 155 17.57 -2.73 -20.94
C MET A 155 18.57 -1.62 -21.31
N GLU A 156 19.27 -0.99 -20.36
CA GLU A 156 20.06 0.23 -20.62
C GLU A 156 21.07 0.08 -21.77
N LEU A 157 21.82 -1.03 -21.85
CA LEU A 157 22.80 -1.23 -22.94
C LEU A 157 22.14 -1.56 -24.29
N GLY A 158 21.10 -2.41 -24.28
CA GLY A 158 20.42 -2.84 -25.50
C GLY A 158 19.58 -1.71 -26.12
N ILE A 159 18.96 -0.89 -25.28
CA ILE A 159 18.07 0.17 -25.74
C ILE A 159 18.83 1.33 -26.36
N VAL A 160 20.03 1.65 -25.86
CA VAL A 160 20.86 2.71 -26.42
C VAL A 160 21.22 2.40 -27.87
N LEU A 161 21.56 1.14 -28.18
CA LEU A 161 21.83 0.71 -29.56
C LEU A 161 20.59 0.82 -30.45
N ASP A 162 19.41 0.43 -29.96
CA ASP A 162 18.17 0.49 -30.73
C ASP A 162 17.68 1.94 -30.93
N ILE A 163 17.86 2.80 -29.93
CA ILE A 163 17.61 4.24 -30.02
C ILE A 163 18.54 4.89 -31.04
N ILE A 164 19.85 4.60 -30.99
CA ILE A 164 20.83 5.14 -31.95
C ILE A 164 20.44 4.75 -33.39
N ARG A 165 20.07 3.49 -33.61
CA ARG A 165 19.60 3.01 -34.93
C ARG A 165 18.33 3.71 -35.39
N THR A 166 17.40 4.02 -34.49
CA THR A 166 16.18 4.75 -34.82
C THR A 166 16.50 6.21 -35.18
N LEU A 167 17.36 6.87 -34.41
CA LEU A 167 17.79 8.24 -34.68
C LEU A 167 18.56 8.38 -36.01
N GLN A 168 19.35 7.37 -36.40
CA GLN A 168 20.03 7.35 -37.70
C GLN A 168 19.08 7.24 -38.91
N LYS A 169 17.81 6.88 -38.69
CA LYS A 169 16.79 6.77 -39.74
C LYS A 169 15.89 8.01 -39.85
N MET A 170 16.04 8.96 -38.94
CA MET A 170 15.33 10.24 -38.94
C MET A 170 16.12 11.29 -39.71
#